data_AF-A0A7C7GM94-F1
#
_entry.id   AF-A0A7C7GM94-F1
#
_cell.length_a   1.000
_cell.length_b   1.000
_cell.length_c   1.000
_cell.angle_alpha   90.00
_cell.angle_beta   90.00
_cell.angle_gamma   90.00
#
_symmetry.space_group_name_H-M   'P 1'
#
loop_
_entity.id
_entity.type
_entity.pdbx_description
1 polymer ?
#
loop_
_entity_poly.entity_id
_entity_poly.type
_entity_poly.pdbx_seq_one_letter_code
_entity_poly.pdbx_strand_id
1 'polypeptide(L)'
;MSLIVGRILSLLPAIFFLSRAYGWITNPSEAAKGLGMPLLEGIGRSTQIGDFSAFFIGVGLFSLLGALTNKVTYVYCAIVILLSAAIMRIVAWQIHEAELASFFIGVEIASVVILFISALLIRSGISKKNEISV
;
A
#
# COMPACT_ATOMS: atom_id res chain seq x y z
N MET A 1 -18.92 -16.11 -4.71
CA MET A 1 -17.53 -16.48 -4.32
C MET A 1 -16.50 -15.39 -4.67
N SER A 2 -16.42 -14.94 -5.93
CA SER A 2 -15.43 -13.94 -6.40
C SER A 2 -15.38 -12.65 -5.56
N LEU A 3 -16.52 -12.08 -5.18
CA LEU A 3 -16.57 -10.86 -4.36
C LEU A 3 -15.87 -11.04 -3.01
N ILE A 4 -16.13 -12.15 -2.31
CA ILE A 4 -15.55 -12.43 -0.99
C ILE A 4 -14.04 -12.58 -1.11
N VAL A 5 -13.58 -13.37 -2.10
CA VAL A 5 -12.14 -13.55 -2.37
C VAL A 5 -11.47 -12.21 -2.68
N GLY A 6 -12.08 -11.38 -3.53
CA GLY A 6 -11.55 -10.06 -3.85
C GLY A 6 -11.41 -9.17 -2.61
N ARG A 7 -12.40 -9.16 -1.72
CA ARG A 7 -12.33 -8.41 -0.45
C ARG A 7 -11.21 -8.92 0.45
N ILE A 8 -11.07 -10.23 0.60
CA ILE A 8 -9.99 -10.84 1.41
C ILE A 8 -8.62 -10.44 0.85
N LEU A 9 -8.42 -10.52 -0.46
CA LEU A 9 -7.17 -10.09 -1.08
C LEU A 9 -6.86 -8.61 -0.84
N SER A 10 -7.87 -7.74 -0.83
CA SER A 10 -7.69 -6.31 -0.49
C SER A 10 -7.31 -6.09 0.98
N LEU A 11 -7.80 -6.94 1.89
CA LEU A 11 -7.51 -6.83 3.32
C LEU A 11 -6.07 -7.22 3.66
N LEU A 12 -5.41 -8.07 2.86
CA LEU A 12 -4.02 -8.49 3.13
C LEU A 12 -3.04 -7.29 3.09
N PRO A 13 -2.98 -6.47 2.01
CA PRO A 13 -2.19 -5.25 2.02
C PRO A 13 -2.69 -4.23 3.06
N ALA A 14 -4.01 -4.14 3.28
CA ALA A 14 -4.56 -3.21 4.26
C ALA A 14 -3.96 -3.45 5.67
N ILE A 15 -4.00 -4.69 6.14
CA ILE A 15 -3.46 -5.07 7.46
C ILE A 15 -1.95 -4.89 7.48
N PHE A 16 -1.25 -5.33 6.43
CA PHE A 16 0.20 -5.20 6.35
C PHE A 16 0.65 -3.74 6.46
N PHE A 17 0.13 -2.85 5.63
CA PHE A 17 0.57 -1.45 5.62
C PHE A 17 0.10 -0.68 6.87
N LEU A 18 -1.10 -0.92 7.39
CA LEU A 18 -1.52 -0.31 8.66
C LEU A 18 -0.66 -0.77 9.84
N SER A 19 -0.16 -2.01 9.84
CA SER A 19 0.80 -2.46 10.86
C SER A 19 2.14 -1.72 10.77
N ARG A 20 2.58 -1.34 9.57
CA ARG A 20 3.78 -0.50 9.37
C ARG A 20 3.57 0.92 9.85
N ALA A 21 2.41 1.51 9.56
CA ALA A 21 2.04 2.81 10.11
C ALA A 21 2.02 2.80 11.65
N TYR A 22 1.50 1.73 12.26
CA TYR A 22 1.52 1.57 13.71
C TYR A 22 2.94 1.56 14.28
N GLY A 23 3.88 0.89 13.63
CA GLY A 23 5.29 0.89 14.02
C GLY A 23 5.91 2.30 14.06
N TRP A 24 5.54 3.17 13.11
CA TRP A 24 5.99 4.57 13.12
C TRP A 24 5.45 5.39 14.30
N ILE A 25 4.30 5.01 14.84
CA ILE A 25 3.69 5.69 16.00
C ILE A 25 4.35 5.21 17.30
N THR A 26 4.62 3.90 17.42
CA THR A 26 5.08 3.31 18.69
C THR A 26 6.59 3.25 18.83
N ASN A 27 7.33 2.98 17.75
CA ASN A 27 8.77 2.88 17.75
C ASN A 27 9.36 3.34 16.39
N PRO A 28 9.42 4.67 16.14
CA PRO A 28 9.91 5.20 14.87
C PRO A 28 11.38 4.85 14.58
N SER A 29 12.19 4.61 15.61
CA SER A 29 13.59 4.19 15.45
C SER A 29 13.69 2.80 14.80
N GLU A 30 12.92 1.84 15.31
CA GLU A 30 12.85 0.50 14.74
C GLU A 30 12.16 0.50 13.36
N ALA A 31 11.11 1.30 13.18
CA ALA A 31 10.43 1.45 11.90
C ALA A 31 11.37 1.98 10.80
N ALA A 32 12.16 3.01 11.10
CA ALA A 32 13.16 3.54 10.18
C ALA A 32 14.24 2.50 9.84
N LYS A 33 14.76 1.79 10.87
CA LYS A 33 15.74 0.72 10.68
C LYS A 33 15.20 -0.41 9.79
N GLY A 34 13.93 -0.77 9.95
CA GLY A 34 13.26 -1.76 9.09
C GLY A 34 13.14 -1.35 7.62
N LEU A 35 13.33 -0.06 7.32
CA LEU A 35 13.39 0.50 5.97
C LEU A 35 14.83 0.81 5.53
N GLY A 36 15.83 0.34 6.26
CA GLY A 36 17.25 0.53 5.92
C GLY A 36 17.74 1.96 6.09
N MET A 37 17.06 2.78 6.90
CA MET A 37 17.43 4.18 7.12
C MET A 37 17.58 4.50 8.60
N PRO A 38 18.45 5.47 8.97
CA PRO A 38 18.47 5.99 10.32
C PRO A 38 17.18 6.79 10.60
N LEU A 39 16.82 6.87 11.88
CA LEU A 39 15.85 7.88 12.32
C LEU A 39 16.53 9.25 12.23
N LEU A 40 15.92 10.17 11.50
CA LEU A 40 16.44 11.52 11.35
C LEU A 40 16.25 12.33 12.64
N GLU A 41 16.93 13.47 12.70
CA GLU A 41 16.88 14.42 13.82
C GLU A 41 16.14 15.71 13.43
N GLY A 42 15.68 16.46 14.44
CA GLY A 42 15.03 17.76 14.27
C GLY A 42 13.83 17.71 13.31
N ILE A 43 13.79 18.64 12.37
CA ILE A 43 12.71 18.71 11.37
C ILE A 43 12.68 17.47 10.46
N GLY A 44 13.85 16.88 10.17
CA GLY A 44 13.96 15.67 9.37
C GLY A 44 13.20 14.51 10.00
N ARG A 45 13.22 14.38 11.33
CA ARG A 45 12.41 13.39 12.06
C ARG A 45 10.93 13.57 11.83
N SER A 46 10.46 14.83 11.90
CA SER A 46 9.05 15.15 11.71
C SER A 46 8.59 14.84 10.30
N THR A 47 9.37 15.24 9.29
CA THR A 47 9.10 14.94 7.87
C THR A 47 9.10 13.43 7.63
N GLN A 48 10.11 12.72 8.14
CA GLN A 48 10.22 11.27 7.97
C GLN A 48 9.02 10.53 8.59
N ILE A 49 8.67 10.82 9.84
CA ILE A 49 7.52 10.19 10.49
C ILE A 49 6.23 10.54 9.73
N GLY A 50 6.05 11.81 9.37
CA GLY A 50 4.87 12.28 8.65
C GLY A 50 4.69 11.58 7.30
N ASP A 51 5.72 11.60 6.45
CA ASP A 51 5.65 11.12 5.08
C ASP A 51 5.49 9.58 5.03
N PHE A 52 6.27 8.83 5.82
CA PHE A 52 6.17 7.37 5.80
C PHE A 52 4.90 6.86 6.48
N SER A 53 4.46 7.50 7.58
CA SER A 53 3.17 7.13 8.18
C SER A 53 2.01 7.45 7.24
N ALA A 54 2.00 8.63 6.59
CA ALA A 54 0.97 8.99 5.62
C ALA A 54 0.93 8.04 4.43
N PHE A 55 2.09 7.63 3.91
CA PHE A 55 2.19 6.60 2.86
C PHE A 55 1.52 5.28 3.30
N PHE A 56 1.92 4.75 4.47
CA PHE A 56 1.40 3.47 4.96
C PHE A 56 -0.09 3.53 5.35
N ILE A 57 -0.52 4.62 5.97
CA ILE A 57 -1.94 4.88 6.28
C ILE A 57 -2.73 4.98 4.97
N GLY A 58 -2.25 5.72 3.98
CA GLY A 58 -2.92 5.92 2.70
C GLY A 58 -3.15 4.60 1.98
N VAL A 59 -2.09 3.80 1.75
CA VAL A 59 -2.22 2.47 1.12
C VAL A 59 -3.14 1.57 1.94
N GLY A 60 -2.95 1.54 3.26
CA GLY A 60 -3.71 0.70 4.18
C GLY A 60 -5.21 1.00 4.17
N LEU A 61 -5.57 2.28 4.36
CA LEU A 61 -6.95 2.73 4.41
C LEU A 61 -7.66 2.62 3.06
N PHE A 62 -7.00 2.95 1.95
CA PHE A 62 -7.61 2.79 0.63
C PHE A 62 -7.86 1.32 0.30
N SER A 63 -6.95 0.42 0.67
CA SER A 63 -7.14 -1.02 0.54
C SER A 63 -8.29 -1.53 1.42
N LEU A 64 -8.40 -1.03 2.67
CA LEU A 64 -9.49 -1.36 3.58
C LEU A 64 -10.84 -0.85 3.07
N LEU A 65 -10.92 0.42 2.68
CA LEU A 65 -12.14 1.03 2.15
C LEU A 65 -12.62 0.34 0.88
N GLY A 66 -11.71 -0.06 -0.01
CA GLY A 66 -12.02 -0.88 -1.18
C GLY A 66 -12.69 -2.20 -0.79
N ALA A 67 -12.18 -2.88 0.24
CA ALA A 67 -12.74 -4.12 0.76
C ALA A 67 -14.11 -3.95 1.44
N LEU A 68 -14.29 -2.88 2.21
CA LEU A 68 -15.51 -2.64 2.98
C LEU A 68 -16.66 -2.11 2.12
N THR A 69 -16.35 -1.20 1.19
CA THR A 69 -17.36 -0.52 0.37
C THR A 69 -17.61 -1.18 -0.99
N ASN A 70 -16.79 -2.17 -1.37
CA ASN A 70 -16.76 -2.79 -2.70
C ASN A 70 -16.47 -1.77 -3.83
N LYS A 71 -15.93 -0.59 -3.53
CA LYS A 71 -15.57 0.42 -4.54
C LYS A 71 -14.12 0.22 -4.97
N VAL A 72 -13.94 -0.31 -6.18
CA VAL A 72 -12.61 -0.56 -6.78
C VAL A 72 -11.78 0.70 -6.96
N THR A 73 -12.41 1.89 -7.01
CA THR A 73 -11.69 3.17 -7.06
C THR A 73 -10.73 3.36 -5.88
N TYR A 74 -11.12 2.96 -4.67
CA TYR A 74 -10.21 3.04 -3.52
C TYR A 74 -9.03 2.08 -3.68
N VAL A 75 -9.26 0.86 -4.19
CA VAL A 75 -8.18 -0.10 -4.47
C VAL A 75 -7.18 0.48 -5.47
N TYR A 76 -7.66 1.20 -6.50
CA TYR A 76 -6.78 1.90 -7.44
C TYR A 76 -5.99 3.03 -6.80
N CYS A 77 -6.55 3.78 -5.84
CA CYS A 77 -5.79 4.78 -5.10
C CYS A 77 -4.58 4.16 -4.36
N ALA A 78 -4.76 3.00 -3.71
CA ALA A 78 -3.67 2.28 -3.07
C ALA A 78 -2.60 1.82 -4.09
N ILE A 79 -3.02 1.32 -5.25
CA ILE A 79 -2.11 0.92 -6.34
C ILE A 79 -1.29 2.09 -6.85
N VAL A 80 -1.91 3.27 -7.05
CA VAL A 80 -1.21 4.47 -7.51
C VAL A 80 -0.10 4.86 -6.55
N ILE A 81 -0.37 4.85 -5.24
CA ILE A 81 0.63 5.19 -4.22
C ILE A 81 1.82 4.20 -4.27
N LEU A 82 1.56 2.89 -4.33
CA LEU A 82 2.60 1.86 -4.38
C LEU A 82 3.45 1.93 -5.65
N LEU A 83 2.81 2.11 -6.82
CA LEU A 83 3.54 2.26 -8.09
C LEU A 83 4.37 3.55 -8.10
N SER A 84 3.84 4.64 -7.53
CA SER A 84 4.57 5.89 -7.41
C SER A 84 5.84 5.69 -6.56
N ALA A 85 5.75 4.99 -5.43
CA ALA A 85 6.93 4.67 -4.62
C ALA A 85 7.96 3.81 -5.37
N ALA A 86 7.52 2.75 -6.05
CA ALA A 86 8.41 1.89 -6.84
C ALA A 86 9.13 2.67 -7.94
N ILE A 87 8.40 3.52 -8.67
CA ILE A 87 8.97 4.39 -9.71
C ILE A 87 9.99 5.35 -9.09
N MET A 88 9.65 6.01 -7.98
CA MET A 88 10.56 6.97 -7.34
C MET A 88 11.82 6.32 -6.76
N ARG A 89 11.76 5.04 -6.35
CA ARG A 89 12.97 4.29 -5.97
C ARG A 89 13.88 4.00 -7.16
N ILE A 90 13.30 3.67 -8.32
CA ILE A 90 14.06 3.50 -9.56
C ILE A 90 14.71 4.84 -9.96
N VAL A 91 13.95 5.93 -9.88
CA VAL A 91 14.46 7.30 -10.13
C VAL A 91 15.61 7.64 -9.18
N ALA A 92 15.47 7.36 -7.87
CA ALA A 92 16.52 7.59 -6.89
C ALA A 92 17.81 6.80 -7.22
N TRP A 93 17.67 5.53 -7.60
CA TRP A 93 18.79 4.70 -8.00
C TRP A 93 19.48 5.20 -9.29
N GLN A 94 18.70 5.61 -10.30
CA GLN A 94 19.26 6.01 -11.60
C GLN A 94 19.79 7.45 -11.63
N ILE A 95 19.20 8.37 -10.86
CA ILE A 95 19.44 9.81 -10.98
C ILE A 95 20.16 10.40 -9.76
N HIS A 96 20.01 9.80 -8.57
CA HIS A 96 20.49 10.36 -7.31
C HIS A 96 21.52 9.48 -6.58
N GLU A 97 22.17 8.57 -7.31
CA GLU A 97 23.25 7.70 -6.79
C GLU A 97 22.83 6.87 -5.55
N ALA A 98 21.53 6.61 -5.38
CA ALA A 98 21.03 5.79 -4.28
C ALA A 98 21.26 4.30 -4.55
N GLU A 99 21.33 3.49 -3.49
CA GLU A 99 21.30 2.03 -3.63
C GLU A 99 19.94 1.55 -4.16
N LEU A 100 19.95 0.53 -5.03
CA LEU A 100 18.70 -0.04 -5.56
C LEU A 100 17.96 -0.78 -4.44
N ALA A 101 16.85 -0.18 -4.00
CA ALA A 101 15.93 -0.73 -3.01
C ALA A 101 15.07 -1.89 -3.55
N SER A 102 15.71 -2.90 -4.14
CA SER A 102 15.07 -4.03 -4.85
C SER A 102 14.06 -4.79 -3.99
N PHE A 103 14.37 -5.02 -2.72
CA PHE A 103 13.46 -5.66 -1.77
C PHE A 103 12.16 -4.85 -1.58
N PHE A 104 12.26 -3.53 -1.38
CA PHE A 104 11.08 -2.68 -1.20
C PHE A 104 10.25 -2.57 -2.47
N ILE A 105 10.90 -2.42 -3.63
CA ILE A 105 10.24 -2.48 -4.94
C ILE A 105 9.48 -3.82 -5.10
N GLY A 106 10.10 -4.93 -4.72
CA GLY A 106 9.47 -6.25 -4.75
C GLY A 106 8.18 -6.31 -3.91
N VAL A 107 8.21 -5.76 -2.69
CA VAL A 107 7.03 -5.69 -1.80
C VAL A 107 5.93 -4.80 -2.40
N GLU A 108 6.30 -3.66 -2.98
CA GLU A 108 5.37 -2.72 -3.63
C GLU A 108 4.68 -3.40 -4.83
N ILE A 109 5.44 -4.04 -5.73
CA ILE A 109 4.89 -4.72 -6.91
C ILE A 109 4.05 -5.94 -6.52
N ALA A 110 4.49 -6.75 -5.54
CA ALA A 110 3.69 -7.87 -5.04
C ALA A 110 2.34 -7.40 -4.48
N SER A 111 2.35 -6.30 -3.71
CA SER A 111 1.13 -5.68 -3.18
C SER A 111 0.23 -5.15 -4.29
N VAL A 112 0.79 -4.51 -5.32
CA VAL A 112 0.05 -4.04 -6.50
C VAL A 112 -0.63 -5.20 -7.21
N VAL A 113 0.07 -6.33 -7.43
CA VAL A 113 -0.52 -7.51 -8.08
C VAL A 113 -1.71 -8.04 -7.27
N ILE A 114 -1.55 -8.17 -5.94
CA ILE A 114 -2.63 -8.61 -5.04
C ILE A 114 -3.83 -7.66 -5.13
N LEU A 115 -3.60 -6.34 -5.04
CA LEU A 115 -4.65 -5.33 -5.11
C LEU A 115 -5.32 -5.29 -6.49
N PHE A 116 -4.57 -5.49 -7.57
CA PHE A 116 -5.11 -5.50 -8.91
C PHE A 116 -6.03 -6.71 -9.11
N ILE A 117 -5.60 -7.91 -8.69
CA ILE A 117 -6.45 -9.12 -8.72
C ILE A 117 -7.68 -8.92 -7.84
N SER A 118 -7.52 -8.33 -6.65
CA SER A 118 -8.63 -7.95 -5.78
C SER A 118 -9.66 -7.07 -6.50
N ALA A 119 -9.22 -6.00 -7.17
CA ALA A 119 -10.10 -5.09 -7.90
C ALA A 119 -10.88 -5.82 -9.02
N LEU A 120 -10.22 -6.71 -9.77
CA LEU A 120 -10.87 -7.52 -10.80
C LEU A 120 -11.96 -8.43 -10.22
N LEU A 121 -11.67 -9.11 -9.11
CA LEU A 121 -12.61 -10.02 -8.44
C LEU A 121 -13.79 -9.28 -7.81
N ILE A 122 -13.56 -8.12 -7.21
CA ILE A 122 -14.61 -7.26 -6.66
C ILE A 122 -15.54 -6.79 -7.80
N ARG A 123 -14.98 -6.27 -8.89
CA ARG A 123 -15.75 -5.81 -10.07
C ARG A 123 -16.61 -6.94 -10.66
N SER A 124 -16.00 -8.11 -10.88
CA SER A 124 -16.70 -9.30 -11.38
C SER A 124 -17.83 -9.74 -10.44
N GLY A 125 -17.57 -9.73 -9.13
CA GLY A 125 -18.54 -10.11 -8.11
C GLY A 125 -19.75 -9.17 -8.04
N ILE A 126 -19.56 -7.86 -8.23
CA ILE A 126 -20.65 -6.88 -8.26
C ILE A 126 -21.50 -7.04 -9.52
N SER A 127 -20.88 -7.19 -10.70
CA SER A 127 -21.61 -7.37 -11.97
C SER A 127 -22.58 -8.56 -11.90
N LYS A 128 -22.07 -9.72 -11.47
CA LYS A 128 -22.89 -10.94 -11.31
C LYS A 128 -24.04 -10.76 -10.31
N LYS A 129 -23.81 -10.01 -9.23
CA LYS A 129 -24.86 -9.76 -8.24
C LYS A 129 -26.00 -8.92 -8.84
N ASN A 130 -25.67 -7.95 -9.69
CA ASN A 130 -26.65 -7.09 -10.34
C ASN A 130 -27.46 -7.84 -11.40
N GLU A 131 -26.83 -8.74 -12.16
CA GLU A 131 -27.50 -9.59 -13.17
C GLU A 131 -28.56 -10.52 -12.56
N ILE A 132 -28.33 -11.04 -11.35
CA ILE A 132 -29.27 -11.96 -10.66
C ILE A 132 -30.46 -11.21 -10.04
N SER A 133 -30.32 -9.89 -9.82
CA SER A 133 -31.36 -9.06 -9.18
C SER A 133 -32.36 -8.42 -10.13
N VAL A 134 -32.23 -8.67 -11.44
CA VAL A 134 -33.16 -8.22 -12.51
C VAL A 134 -33.99 -9.41 -12.96
#